data_AF-A0ABD1JWU0-F1
#
_entry.id   AF-A0ABD1JWU0-F1
#
_cell.length_a   1.000
_cell.length_b   1.000
_cell.length_c   1.000
_cell.angle_alpha   90.00
_cell.angle_beta   90.00
_cell.angle_gamma   90.00
#
_symmetry.space_group_name_H-M   'P 1'
#
loop_
_entity.id
_entity.type
_entity.pdbx_description
1 polymer ?
#
loop_
_entity_poly.entity_id
_entity_poly.type
_entity_poly.pdbx_seq_one_letter_code
_entity_poly.pdbx_strand_id
1 'polypeptide(L)'
;MAPTITSTADHPKEYLSLTHKMRKPIVEKLRRDRTNNSIEELKALLGPQLLNQQPDSKLEKADILEMTFCLLRQHLQQKKKTSFSSADSQGFSRCAEEANHFLFKDSLKTQSQEKLLTLFQTLQPPSDDCRGRCSIFS
;
A
#
# COMPACT_ATOMS: atom_id res chain seq x y z
N MET A 1 18.22 -55.93 53.05
CA MET A 1 17.04 -55.09 52.75
C MET A 1 17.56 -53.73 52.33
N ALA A 2 17.30 -53.29 51.09
CA ALA A 2 17.71 -51.97 50.59
C ALA A 2 16.46 -51.24 50.08
N PRO A 3 16.29 -49.94 50.35
CA PRO A 3 15.17 -49.17 49.81
C PRO A 3 15.53 -48.67 48.42
N THR A 4 14.69 -48.98 47.43
CA THR A 4 14.84 -48.44 46.07
C THR A 4 14.09 -47.12 45.97
N ILE A 5 14.87 -46.10 45.63
CA ILE A 5 14.48 -44.72 45.40
C ILE A 5 13.45 -44.56 44.27
N THR A 6 12.47 -43.72 44.58
CA THR A 6 11.48 -43.10 43.71
C THR A 6 12.13 -42.49 42.47
N SER A 7 11.61 -42.81 41.28
CA SER A 7 11.73 -41.96 40.10
C SER A 7 10.41 -42.06 39.33
N THR A 8 9.50 -41.14 39.64
CA THR A 8 8.30 -40.90 38.85
C THR A 8 8.75 -40.34 37.52
N ALA A 9 8.63 -41.16 36.48
CA ALA A 9 8.77 -40.75 35.09
C ALA A 9 7.63 -39.77 34.74
N ASP A 10 7.83 -38.49 35.04
CA ASP A 10 6.93 -37.43 34.60
C ASP A 10 7.04 -37.27 33.07
N HIS A 11 5.89 -37.38 32.42
CA HIS A 11 5.69 -37.42 30.98
C HIS A 11 6.27 -36.16 30.28
N PRO A 12 7.33 -36.28 29.45
CA PRO A 12 7.90 -35.15 28.71
C PRO A 12 6.90 -34.51 27.72
N LYS A 13 5.92 -35.29 27.24
CA LYS A 13 4.91 -34.84 26.27
C LYS A 13 3.89 -33.86 26.85
N GLU A 14 3.54 -33.98 28.13
CA GLU A 14 2.57 -33.08 28.77
C GLU A 14 3.20 -31.72 29.09
N TYR A 15 4.45 -31.69 29.55
CA TYR A 15 5.21 -30.46 29.77
C TYR A 15 5.45 -29.67 28.46
N LEU A 16 5.76 -30.37 27.36
CA LEU A 16 5.87 -29.75 26.03
C LEU A 16 4.53 -29.18 25.54
N SER A 17 3.41 -29.88 25.78
CA SER A 17 2.07 -29.41 25.41
C SER A 17 1.65 -28.18 26.22
N LEU A 18 1.92 -28.16 27.53
CA LEU A 18 1.62 -27.05 28.43
C LEU A 18 2.48 -25.82 28.11
N THR A 19 3.79 -26.01 27.89
CA THR A 19 4.69 -24.93 27.48
C THR A 19 4.32 -24.38 26.09
N HIS A 20 3.87 -25.21 25.16
CA HIS A 20 3.38 -24.76 23.85
C HIS A 20 2.05 -24.01 23.95
N LYS A 21 1.14 -24.45 24.83
CA LYS A 21 -0.11 -23.74 25.16
C LYS A 21 0.12 -22.38 25.82
N MET A 22 1.21 -22.20 26.56
CA MET A 22 1.57 -20.93 27.21
C MET A 22 2.45 -20.03 26.33
N ARG A 23 3.32 -20.58 25.48
CA ARG A 23 4.15 -19.77 24.54
C ARG A 23 3.35 -19.19 23.38
N LYS A 24 2.40 -19.95 22.82
CA LYS A 24 1.54 -19.48 21.73
C LYS A 24 0.82 -18.15 22.02
N PRO A 25 0.14 -17.96 23.17
CA PRO A 25 -0.51 -16.69 23.48
C PRO A 25 0.48 -15.54 23.67
N ILE A 26 1.68 -15.80 24.20
CA ILE A 26 2.72 -14.77 24.33
C ILE A 26 3.23 -14.31 22.97
N VAL A 27 3.53 -15.25 22.06
CA VAL A 27 3.99 -14.93 20.70
C VAL A 27 2.93 -14.18 19.91
N GLU A 28 1.66 -14.59 20.01
CA GLU A 28 0.56 -13.88 19.36
C GLU A 28 0.34 -12.48 19.94
N LYS A 29 0.51 -12.30 21.26
CA LYS A 29 0.48 -10.97 21.87
C LYS A 29 1.58 -10.08 21.30
N LEU A 30 2.83 -10.55 21.24
CA LEU A 30 3.94 -9.81 20.64
C LEU A 30 3.68 -9.47 19.16
N ARG A 31 3.07 -10.40 18.41
CA ARG A 31 2.69 -10.15 17.00
C ARG A 31 1.66 -9.01 16.91
N ARG A 32 0.62 -9.03 17.75
CA ARG A 32 -0.41 -7.99 17.80
C ARG A 32 0.17 -6.64 18.22
N ASP A 33 1.03 -6.64 19.22
CA ASP A 33 1.70 -5.44 19.71
C ASP A 33 2.57 -4.83 18.61
N ARG A 34 3.35 -5.65 17.88
CA ARG A 34 4.12 -5.21 16.71
C ARG A 34 3.22 -4.60 15.63
N THR A 35 2.10 -5.24 15.30
CA THR A 35 1.15 -4.69 14.32
C THR A 35 0.58 -3.36 14.80
N ASN A 36 0.17 -3.25 16.06
CA ASN A 36 -0.36 -1.99 16.60
C ASN A 36 0.68 -0.87 16.60
N ASN A 37 1.92 -1.16 17.01
CA ASN A 37 3.01 -0.19 16.98
C ASN A 37 3.26 0.34 15.56
N SER A 38 3.28 -0.54 14.56
CA SER A 38 3.45 -0.10 13.17
C SER A 38 2.30 0.78 12.68
N ILE A 39 1.06 0.56 13.15
CA ILE A 39 -0.08 1.41 12.79
C ILE A 39 0.04 2.80 13.44
N GLU A 40 0.50 2.88 14.69
CA GLU A 40 0.75 4.16 15.36
C GLU A 40 1.93 4.93 14.73
N GLU A 41 2.99 4.24 14.32
CA GLU A 41 4.09 4.83 13.55
C GLU A 41 3.58 5.42 12.22
N LEU A 42 2.75 4.67 11.48
CA LEU A 42 2.11 5.17 10.26
C LEU A 42 1.28 6.42 10.54
N LYS A 43 0.46 6.42 11.60
CA LYS A 43 -0.32 7.58 12.01
C LYS A 43 0.55 8.82 12.27
N ALA A 44 1.68 8.65 12.95
CA ALA A 44 2.62 9.73 13.22
C ALA A 44 3.24 10.29 11.92
N LEU A 45 3.62 9.42 10.97
CA LEU A 45 4.18 9.81 9.68
C LEU A 45 3.16 10.54 8.79
N LEU A 46 1.88 10.14 8.86
CA LEU A 46 0.78 10.78 8.14
C LEU A 46 0.36 12.12 8.75
N GLY A 47 0.78 12.42 9.98
CA GLY A 47 0.33 13.55 10.80
C GLY A 47 0.09 14.86 10.04
N PRO A 48 1.06 15.39 9.26
CA PRO A 48 0.88 16.66 8.54
C PRO A 48 -0.25 16.66 7.50
N GLN A 49 -0.55 15.52 6.88
CA GLN A 49 -1.60 15.41 5.87
C GLN A 49 -2.98 15.16 6.49
N LEU A 50 -3.01 14.47 7.64
CA LEU A 50 -4.23 14.15 8.39
C LEU A 50 -4.72 15.30 9.28
N LEU A 51 -3.81 16.00 9.98
CA LEU A 51 -4.15 17.12 10.87
C LEU A 51 -4.84 18.28 10.13
N ASN A 52 -4.51 18.47 8.84
CA ASN A 52 -5.16 19.49 8.02
C ASN A 52 -6.58 19.09 7.57
N GLN A 53 -6.92 17.79 7.60
CA GLN A 53 -8.23 17.30 7.18
C GLN A 53 -9.18 17.07 8.35
N GLN A 54 -8.69 16.54 9.48
CA GLN A 54 -9.49 16.26 10.68
C GLN A 54 -8.60 16.29 11.95
N PRO A 55 -8.45 17.45 12.62
CA PRO A 55 -7.61 17.57 13.82
C PRO A 55 -8.20 16.87 15.05
N ASP A 56 -9.53 16.72 15.13
CA ASP A 56 -10.22 16.19 16.32
C ASP A 56 -10.93 14.83 16.09
N SER A 57 -10.88 14.29 14.88
CA SER A 57 -11.56 13.02 14.58
C SER A 57 -10.69 11.83 14.97
N LYS A 58 -11.33 10.86 15.61
CA LYS A 58 -10.70 9.61 16.05
C LYS A 58 -10.45 8.73 14.82
N LEU A 59 -9.32 8.95 14.15
CA LEU A 59 -8.90 8.18 12.98
C LEU A 59 -8.98 6.69 13.25
N GLU A 60 -9.79 5.97 12.48
CA GLU A 60 -9.90 4.54 12.60
C GLU A 60 -8.66 3.86 12.01
N LYS A 61 -8.40 2.61 12.42
CA LYS A 61 -7.28 1.84 11.87
C LYS A 61 -7.42 1.63 10.36
N ALA A 62 -8.66 1.55 9.85
CA ALA A 62 -8.92 1.44 8.43
C ALA A 62 -8.47 2.70 7.67
N ASP A 63 -8.83 3.89 8.17
CA ASP A 63 -8.47 5.17 7.55
C ASP A 63 -6.95 5.37 7.47
N ILE A 64 -6.24 5.03 8.56
CA ILE A 64 -4.77 5.12 8.61
C ILE A 64 -4.15 4.22 7.52
N LEU A 65 -4.66 3.01 7.34
CA LEU A 65 -4.15 2.07 6.35
C LEU A 65 -4.51 2.48 4.91
N GLU A 66 -5.72 2.99 4.68
CA GLU A 66 -6.16 3.46 3.37
C GLU A 66 -5.35 4.68 2.92
N MET A 67 -5.17 5.67 3.80
CA MET A 67 -4.36 6.85 3.53
C MET A 67 -2.91 6.45 3.24
N THR A 68 -2.33 5.57 4.05
CA THR A 68 -0.98 5.04 3.82
C THR A 68 -0.87 4.35 2.46
N PHE A 69 -1.85 3.52 2.10
CA PHE A 69 -1.86 2.81 0.83
C PHE A 69 -1.91 3.79 -0.36
N CYS A 70 -2.75 4.82 -0.26
CA CYS A 70 -2.84 5.88 -1.27
C CYS A 70 -1.48 6.55 -1.50
N LEU A 71 -0.79 6.95 -0.42
CA LEU A 71 0.53 7.58 -0.51
C LEU A 71 1.60 6.65 -1.07
N LEU A 72 1.61 5.39 -0.66
CA LEU A 72 2.55 4.41 -1.20
C LEU A 72 2.32 4.19 -2.69
N ARG A 73 1.06 4.13 -3.13
CA ARG A 73 0.70 4.01 -4.55
C ARG A 73 1.16 5.24 -5.33
N GLN A 74 0.93 6.44 -4.81
CA GLN A 74 1.39 7.68 -5.43
C GLN A 74 2.91 7.71 -5.55
N HIS A 75 3.62 7.40 -4.46
CA HIS A 75 5.08 7.41 -4.43
C HIS A 75 5.69 6.37 -5.39
N LEU A 76 5.10 5.18 -5.49
CA LEU A 76 5.56 4.16 -6.43
C LEU A 76 5.32 4.56 -7.89
N GLN A 77 4.23 5.27 -8.18
CA GLN A 77 3.97 5.84 -9.50
C GLN A 77 4.92 7.01 -9.83
N GLN A 78 5.23 7.86 -8.85
CA GLN A 78 6.22 8.93 -9.01
C GLN A 78 7.61 8.36 -9.29
N LYS A 79 8.04 7.29 -8.60
CA LYS A 79 9.31 6.61 -8.89
C LYS A 79 9.39 6.05 -10.31
N LYS A 80 8.26 5.61 -10.89
CA LYS A 80 8.20 5.22 -12.31
C LYS A 80 8.30 6.42 -13.23
N LYS A 81 7.72 7.56 -12.84
CA LYS A 81 7.81 8.83 -13.58
C LYS A 81 9.23 9.39 -13.54
N THR A 82 9.98 9.28 -12.44
CA THR A 82 11.36 9.79 -12.32
C THR A 82 12.40 9.04 -13.15
N SER A 83 12.07 7.89 -13.73
CA SER A 83 12.89 7.26 -14.76
C SER A 83 12.87 8.04 -16.08
N PHE A 84 11.91 8.97 -16.23
CA PHE A 84 11.85 9.97 -17.29
C PHE A 84 12.07 11.35 -16.65
N SER A 85 12.95 12.19 -17.21
CA SER A 85 13.09 13.56 -16.72
C SER A 85 11.73 14.28 -16.79
N SER A 86 11.45 15.21 -15.89
CA SER A 86 10.27 16.08 -15.98
C SER A 86 10.21 16.79 -17.34
N ALA A 87 11.38 17.17 -17.88
CA ALA A 87 11.53 17.70 -19.23
C ALA A 87 11.17 16.68 -20.32
N ASP A 88 11.55 15.41 -20.17
CA ASP A 88 11.22 14.34 -21.14
C ASP A 88 9.72 14.04 -21.13
N SER A 89 9.09 14.05 -19.95
CA SER A 89 7.65 13.83 -19.82
C SER A 89 6.81 14.95 -20.43
N GLN A 90 7.28 16.20 -20.32
CA GLN A 90 6.66 17.37 -20.94
C GLN A 90 6.88 17.41 -22.45
N GLY A 91 8.08 17.05 -22.92
CA GLY A 91 8.37 16.90 -24.35
C GLY A 91 7.51 15.81 -24.99
N PHE A 92 7.37 14.66 -24.31
CA PHE A 92 6.50 13.57 -24.74
C PHE A 92 5.03 13.99 -24.76
N SER A 93 4.51 14.67 -23.73
CA SER A 93 3.11 15.10 -23.70
C SER A 93 2.79 16.07 -24.82
N ARG A 94 3.67 17.05 -25.08
CA ARG A 94 3.52 18.00 -26.18
C ARG A 94 3.55 17.29 -27.53
N CYS A 95 4.50 16.38 -27.74
CA CYS A 95 4.59 15.58 -28.97
C CYS A 95 3.34 14.71 -29.18
N ALA A 96 2.84 14.05 -28.13
CA ALA A 96 1.65 13.20 -28.19
C ALA A 96 0.37 14.01 -28.46
N GLU A 97 0.22 15.18 -27.85
CA GLU A 97 -0.89 16.10 -28.10
C GLU A 97 -0.89 16.63 -29.54
N GLU A 98 0.29 17.02 -30.03
CA GLU A 98 0.47 17.50 -31.40
C GLU A 98 0.22 16.37 -32.42
N ALA A 99 0.72 15.16 -32.16
CA ALA A 99 0.41 13.97 -32.95
C ALA A 99 -1.10 13.67 -32.97
N ASN A 100 -1.77 13.69 -31.81
CA ASN A 100 -3.23 13.52 -31.75
C ASN A 100 -3.95 14.58 -32.59
N HIS A 101 -3.56 15.85 -32.47
CA HIS A 101 -4.14 16.94 -33.24
C HIS A 101 -3.98 16.73 -34.76
N PHE A 102 -2.80 16.29 -35.23
CA PHE A 102 -2.59 15.94 -36.64
C PHE A 102 -3.47 14.78 -37.08
N LEU A 103 -3.59 13.72 -36.28
CA LEU A 103 -4.39 12.54 -36.60
C LEU A 103 -5.90 12.83 -36.63
N PHE A 104 -6.39 13.73 -35.77
CA PHE A 104 -7.79 14.16 -35.78
C PHE A 104 -8.10 15.11 -36.96
N LYS A 105 -7.11 15.86 -37.43
CA LYS A 105 -7.26 16.80 -38.53
C LYS A 105 -7.36 16.10 -39.89
N ASP A 106 -6.62 15.01 -40.09
CA ASP A 106 -6.71 14.17 -41.29
C ASP A 106 -7.76 13.07 -41.10
N SER A 107 -8.99 13.29 -41.59
CA SER A 107 -10.18 12.45 -41.39
C SER A 107 -10.17 11.03 -42.02
N LEU A 108 -9.00 10.38 -42.16
CA LEU A 108 -8.93 8.97 -42.58
C LEU A 108 -8.61 8.10 -41.36
N LYS A 109 -9.65 7.75 -40.60
CA LYS A 109 -9.59 6.80 -39.48
C LYS A 109 -9.12 5.44 -39.96
N THR A 110 -7.82 5.22 -39.95
CA THR A 110 -7.21 3.93 -40.25
C THR A 110 -7.01 3.15 -38.95
N GLN A 111 -7.07 1.83 -39.02
CA GLN A 111 -6.87 0.94 -37.86
C GLN A 111 -5.53 1.20 -37.14
N SER A 112 -4.52 1.72 -37.86
CA SER A 112 -3.24 2.13 -37.30
C SER A 112 -3.34 3.37 -36.41
N GLN A 113 -4.21 4.33 -36.73
CA GLN A 113 -4.43 5.52 -35.89
C GLN A 113 -5.07 5.18 -34.55
N GLU A 114 -6.08 4.30 -34.52
CA GLU A 114 -6.71 3.86 -33.26
C GLU A 114 -5.72 3.12 -32.35
N LYS A 115 -4.90 2.24 -32.93
CA LYS A 115 -3.84 1.54 -32.20
C LYS A 115 -2.83 2.51 -31.59
N LEU A 116 -2.47 3.54 -32.35
CA LEU A 116 -1.50 4.55 -31.95
C LEU A 116 -2.08 5.50 -30.88
N LEU A 117 -3.37 5.88 -30.98
CA LEU A 117 -4.09 6.63 -29.94
C LEU A 117 -4.14 5.84 -28.63
N THR A 118 -4.44 4.54 -28.71
CA THR A 118 -4.47 3.62 -27.56
C THR A 118 -3.08 3.52 -26.93
N LEU A 119 -2.02 3.48 -27.74
CA LEU A 119 -0.65 3.47 -27.26
C LEU A 119 -0.32 4.75 -26.47
N PHE A 120 -0.69 5.92 -26.99
CA PHE A 120 -0.49 7.19 -26.29
C PHE A 120 -1.26 7.28 -24.97
N GLN A 121 -2.49 6.78 -24.93
CA GLN A 121 -3.29 6.70 -23.69
C GLN A 121 -2.69 5.74 -22.66
N THR A 122 -2.09 4.63 -23.12
CA THR A 122 -1.42 3.65 -22.26
C THR A 122 -0.08 4.19 -21.72
N LEU A 123 0.57 5.07 -22.47
CA LEU A 123 1.80 5.75 -22.08
C LEU A 123 1.57 6.97 -21.19
N GLN A 124 0.35 7.55 -21.21
CA GLN A 124 0.00 8.59 -20.25
C GLN A 124 -0.07 7.98 -18.84
N PRO A 125 0.66 8.56 -17.87
CA PRO A 125 0.50 8.14 -16.50
C PRO A 125 -0.95 8.40 -16.08
N PRO A 126 -1.59 7.48 -15.34
CA PRO A 126 -2.93 7.71 -14.83
C PRO A 126 -2.95 9.03 -14.07
N SER A 127 -3.93 9.88 -14.40
CA SER A 127 -4.23 11.08 -13.63
C SER A 127 -4.55 10.66 -12.20
N ASP A 128 -3.63 10.99 -11.29
CA ASP A 128 -3.72 10.74 -9.87
C ASP A 128 -4.87 11.58 -9.28
N ASP A 129 -6.12 11.19 -9.52
CA ASP A 129 -7.24 11.65 -8.71
C ASP A 129 -7.49 10.62 -7.61
N CYS A 130 -6.66 10.71 -6.58
CA CYS A 130 -6.94 10.09 -5.29
C CYS A 130 -7.70 11.04 -4.35
N ARG A 131 -7.95 12.30 -4.76
CA ARG A 131 -8.75 13.24 -3.97
C ARG A 131 -10.24 12.88 -3.98
N GLY A 132 -10.71 12.22 -5.04
CA GLY A 132 -12.14 11.87 -5.20
C GLY A 132 -12.65 10.60 -4.50
N ARG A 133 -11.83 9.85 -3.75
CA ARG A 133 -12.27 8.59 -3.10
C ARG A 133 -12.37 8.61 -1.58
N CYS A 134 -11.95 9.69 -0.91
CA CYS A 134 -12.20 9.86 0.53
C CYS A 134 -13.64 10.26 0.87
N SER A 135 -14.55 10.34 -0.10
CA SER A 135 -15.95 10.75 0.09
C SER A 135 -16.94 9.58 0.23
N ILE A 136 -16.49 8.32 0.36
CA ILE A 136 -17.39 7.15 0.34
C ILE A 136 -17.99 6.78 1.71
N PHE A 137 -17.58 7.41 2.81
CA PHE A 137 -18.26 7.23 4.10
C PHE A 137 -18.62 8.58 4.74
N SER A 138 -19.82 9.07 4.40
CA SER A 138 -20.66 9.92 5.25
C SER A 138 -22.00 9.24 5.44
#